data_AF-A0A1I0FJS8-F1
#
_entry.id   AF-A0A1I0FJS8-F1
#
_cell.length_a   1.000
_cell.length_b   1.000
_cell.length_c   1.000
_cell.angle_alpha   90.00
_cell.angle_beta   90.00
_cell.angle_gamma   90.00
#
_symmetry.space_group_name_H-M   'P 1'
#
loop_
_entity.id
_entity.type
_entity.pdbx_description
1 polymer ?
#
loop_
_entity_poly.entity_id
_entity_poly.type
_entity_poly.pdbx_seq_one_letter_code
_entity_poly.pdbx_strand_id
1 'polypeptide(L)' 'MFLIIISLMTGYIGMLIGSAHNLGGVLGIVGFLSPALFILQKIYLKLEELEEK' A
#
# COMPACT_ATOMS: atom_id res chain seq x y z
N MET A 1 9.18 -8.55 7.08
CA MET A 1 9.20 -8.56 5.59
C MET A 1 7.88 -9.07 5.00
N PHE A 2 7.30 -10.11 5.60
CA PHE A 2 6.02 -10.70 5.23
C PHE A 2 4.85 -9.71 5.02
N LEU A 3 4.65 -8.75 5.92
CA LEU A 3 3.58 -7.74 5.81
C LEU A 3 3.71 -6.82 4.58
N ILE A 4 4.93 -6.56 4.11
CA ILE A 4 5.16 -5.76 2.89
C ILE A 4 4.69 -6.54 1.66
N ILE A 5 4.98 -7.84 1.62
CA ILE A 5 4.56 -8.72 0.52
C ILE A 5 3.04 -8.82 0.48
N ILE A 6 2.38 -8.98 1.64
CA ILE A 6 0.93 -8.96 1.73
C ILE A 6 0.37 -7.64 1.22
N SER A 7 0.89 -6.49 1.69
CA SER A 7 0.45 -5.16 1.27
C SER A 7 0.60 -4.93 -0.25
N LEU A 8 1.72 -5.38 -0.84
CA LEU A 8 1.93 -5.34 -2.29
C LEU A 8 0.94 -6.23 -3.03
N MET A 9 0.67 -7.43 -2.52
CA MET A 9 -0.31 -8.35 -3.12
C MET A 9 -1.74 -7.80 -3.04
N THR A 10 -2.17 -7.26 -1.89
CA THR A 10 -3.50 -6.63 -1.79
C THR A 10 -3.62 -5.41 -2.68
N GLY A 11 -2.55 -4.61 -2.80
CA GLY A 11 -2.53 -3.48 -3.74
C GLY A 11 -2.66 -3.91 -5.19
N TYR A 12 -1.90 -4.93 -5.60
CA TYR A 12 -1.95 -5.48 -6.95
C TYR A 12 -3.31 -6.10 -7.28
N ILE A 13 -3.90 -6.86 -6.35
CA ILE A 13 -5.24 -7.44 -6.50
C ILE A 13 -6.31 -6.34 -6.59
N GLY A 14 -6.23 -5.31 -5.75
CA GLY A 14 -7.14 -4.16 -5.79
C GLY A 14 -7.07 -3.40 -7.12
N MET A 15 -5.87 -3.25 -7.68
CA MET A 15 -5.64 -2.62 -8.98
C MET A 15 -6.21 -3.46 -10.13
N LEU A 16 -5.99 -4.78 -10.12
CA LEU A 16 -6.54 -5.71 -11.11
C LEU A 16 -8.07 -5.71 -11.10
N ILE A 17 -8.68 -5.81 -9.91
CA ILE A 17 -10.14 -5.78 -9.75
C ILE A 17 -10.71 -4.42 -10.18
N GLY A 18 -10.06 -3.32 -9.83
CA GLY A 18 -10.44 -1.98 -10.28
C GLY A 18 -10.41 -1.84 -11.80
N SER A 19 -9.37 -2.38 -12.45
CA SER A 19 -9.20 -2.31 -13.91
C SER A 19 -10.20 -3.18 -14.69
N ALA A 20 -10.56 -4.36 -14.16
CA ALA A 20 -11.40 -5.33 -14.86
C ALA A 20 -12.90 -4.98 -14.83
N HIS A 21 -13.37 -4.27 -13.80
CA HIS A 21 -14.82 -4.07 -13.57
C HIS A 21 -15.38 -2.71 -13.99
N ASN A 22 -14.65 -1.87 -14.73
CA ASN A 22 -15.04 -0.46 -15.00
C ASN A 22 -15.34 0.37 -13.73
N LEU A 23 -14.97 -0.16 -12.55
CA LEU A 23 -14.93 0.47 -11.23
C LEU A 23 -13.60 1.22 -11.02
N GLY A 24 -12.92 1.56 -12.12
CA GLY A 24 -11.49 1.87 -12.20
C GLY A 24 -11.03 3.11 -11.45
N GLY A 25 -11.95 3.98 -11.03
CA GLY A 25 -11.61 5.16 -10.21
C GLY A 25 -11.31 4.78 -8.76
N VAL A 26 -12.31 4.29 -8.02
CA VAL A 26 -12.21 4.21 -6.55
C VAL A 26 -11.38 3.02 -6.09
N LEU A 27 -11.61 1.82 -6.64
CA LEU A 27 -10.88 0.62 -6.22
C LEU A 27 -9.43 0.60 -6.74
N GLY A 28 -9.19 1.20 -7.90
CA GLY A 28 -7.84 1.40 -8.43
C GLY A 28 -7.02 2.36 -7.57
N ILE A 29 -7.60 3.50 -7.16
CA ILE A 29 -6.95 4.46 -6.27
C ILE A 29 -6.68 3.83 -4.91
N VAL A 30 -7.65 3.13 -4.30
CA VAL A 30 -7.46 2.46 -2.99
C VAL A 30 -6.39 1.37 -3.09
N GLY A 31 -6.38 0.59 -4.17
CA GLY A 31 -5.35 -0.44 -4.41
C GLY A 31 -3.94 0.11 -4.58
N PHE A 32 -3.78 1.32 -5.16
CA PHE A 32 -2.48 1.98 -5.26
C PHE A 32 -2.08 2.75 -4.00
N LEU A 33 -3.04 3.42 -3.36
CA LEU A 33 -2.79 4.30 -2.21
C LEU A 33 -2.53 3.50 -0.94
N SER A 34 -3.13 2.31 -0.78
CA SER A 34 -2.96 1.46 0.40
C SER A 34 -1.51 0.98 0.60
N PRO A 35 -0.80 0.42 -0.42
CA PRO A 35 0.61 0.08 -0.29
C PRO A 35 1.52 1.30 -0.08
N ALA A 36 1.22 2.42 -0.74
CA ALA A 36 2.00 3.64 -0.63
C ALA A 36 1.95 4.21 0.80
N LEU A 37 0.77 4.29 1.41
CA LEU A 37 0.59 4.71 2.79
C LEU A 37 1.25 3.73 3.77
N PHE A 38 1.15 2.43 3.53
CA PHE A 38 1.80 1.42 4.39
C PHE A 38 3.32 1.56 4.38
N ILE A 39 3.94 1.76 3.20
CA ILE A 39 5.38 2.00 3.09
C ILE A 39 5.76 3.30 3.78
N LEU A 40 5.00 4.37 3.57
CA LEU A 40 5.25 5.67 4.19
C LEU A 40 5.21 5.58 5.72
N GLN A 41 4.19 4.93 6.28
CA GLN A 41 4.03 4.73 7.72
C GLN A 41 5.21 3.94 8.30
N LYS A 42 5.70 2.95 7.55
CA LYS A 42 6.84 2.14 7.95
C LYS A 42 8.18 2.90 7.88
N ILE A 43 8.33 3.80 6.92
CA ILE A 43 9.49 4.70 6.84
C ILE A 43 9.48 5.67 8.01
N TYR A 44 8.31 6.23 8.33
CA TYR A 44 8.15 7.18 9.43
C TYR A 44 8.54 6.58 10.79
N LEU A 45 7.98 5.40 11.12
CA LEU A 45 8.33 4.68 12.36
C LEU A 45 9.83 4.36 12.44
N LYS A 46 10.46 4.04 11.30
CA LYS A 46 11.89 3.74 11.26
C LYS A 46 12.76 4.99 11.42
N LEU A 47 12.28 6.15 10.99
CA LEU A 47 12.91 7.46 11.20
C LEU A 47 12.83 7.86 12.68
N GLU A 48 11.68 7.66 13.30
CA GLU A 48 11.45 7.91 14.73
C GLU A 48 12.39 7.04 15.60
N GLU A 49 12.52 5.75 15.28
CA GLU A 49 13.50 4.84 15.93
C GLU A 49 14.97 5.27 15.74
N LEU A 50 15.29 6.03 14.69
CA LEU A 50 16.64 6.55 14.43
C LEU A 50 16.88 7.90 15.12
N GLU A 51 15.86 8.74 15.29
CA GLU A 51 15.93 10.00 16.02
C GLU A 51 15.96 9.80 17.54
N GLU A 52 15.29 8.77 18.09
CA GLU A 52 15.35 8.45 19.51
C GLU A 52 16.67 7.80 19.96
N LYS A 53 17.63 7.59 19.05
CA LYS A 53 18.88 6.86 19.29
C LYS A 53 20.11 7.74 19.19
#